data_AF-A0A1C0VIV5-F1
#
_entry.id   AF-A0A1C0VIV5-F1
#
_cell.length_a   1.000
_cell.length_b   1.000
_cell.length_c   1.000
_cell.angle_alpha   90.00
_cell.angle_beta   90.00
_cell.angle_gamma   90.00
#
_symmetry.space_group_name_H-M   'P 1'
#
loop_
_entity.id
_entity.type
_entity.pdbx_description
1 polymer ?
#
loop_
_entity_poly.entity_id
_entity_poly.type
_entity_poly.pdbx_seq_one_letter_code
_entity_poly.pdbx_strand_id
1 'polypeptide(L)'
;MGILVSLLIGIIVGSGITYYILQKSQQRKTIREYESQIQILKEEYQQALKDAKNRSIDGSRAVIKGKIAEQLAPVLPNFKYLPSDARFIGDPVDYIVFNGYTDLKDNGGVESNLEVIILDIKTGNASLSQFQQAIAKAINAGRVRFEVVRPEISEQQNLKKHNQSLQQDLSQKTYSIKEIRKTYSRAYKPWSNDEDEQLRQRYRQGVKINNLAVEFQRKPGGIRSRLKKLGLIK
;
A
#
# COMPACT_ATOMS: atom_id res chain seq x y z
N MET A 1 -23.29 -67.22 24.72
CA MET A 1 -23.89 -66.04 24.06
C MET A 1 -23.29 -64.71 24.54
N GLY A 2 -23.12 -64.45 25.83
CA GLY A 2 -22.61 -63.14 26.32
C GLY A 2 -21.21 -62.72 25.84
N ILE A 3 -20.26 -63.66 25.73
CA ILE A 3 -18.87 -63.37 25.32
C ILE A 3 -18.78 -62.91 23.85
N LEU A 4 -19.62 -63.46 22.96
CA LEU A 4 -19.66 -63.06 21.55
C LEU A 4 -20.22 -61.64 21.38
N VAL A 5 -21.18 -61.26 22.22
CA VAL A 5 -21.81 -59.93 22.18
C VAL A 5 -20.83 -58.85 22.64
N SER A 6 -20.07 -59.08 23.72
CA SER A 6 -19.07 -58.11 24.20
C SER A 6 -17.91 -57.90 23.20
N LEU A 7 -17.51 -58.97 22.49
CA LEU A 7 -16.46 -58.91 21.48
C LEU A 7 -16.89 -58.08 20.26
N LEU A 8 -18.15 -58.24 19.82
CA LEU A 8 -18.74 -57.42 18.75
C LEU A 8 -18.80 -55.93 19.13
N ILE A 9 -19.21 -55.62 20.36
CA ILE A 9 -19.27 -54.23 20.84
C ILE A 9 -17.86 -53.61 20.86
N GLY A 10 -16.85 -54.35 21.33
CA GLY A 10 -15.47 -53.89 21.35
C GLY A 10 -14.92 -53.56 19.96
N ILE A 11 -15.24 -54.38 18.94
CA ILE A 11 -14.84 -54.13 17.55
C ILE A 11 -15.51 -52.88 16.99
N ILE A 12 -16.81 -52.69 17.27
CA ILE A 12 -17.57 -51.52 16.79
C ILE A 12 -17.01 -50.23 17.42
N VAL A 13 -16.79 -50.23 18.73
CA VAL A 13 -16.24 -49.08 19.47
C VAL A 13 -14.80 -48.79 19.03
N GLY A 14 -13.95 -49.82 18.92
CA GLY A 14 -12.58 -49.69 18.46
C GLY A 14 -12.48 -49.16 17.02
N SER A 15 -13.33 -49.64 16.13
CA SER A 15 -13.43 -49.15 14.75
C SER A 15 -13.87 -47.69 14.70
N GLY A 16 -14.85 -47.29 15.52
CA GLY A 16 -15.29 -45.89 15.63
C GLY A 16 -14.21 -44.95 16.16
N ILE A 17 -13.47 -45.34 17.19
CA ILE A 17 -12.35 -44.57 17.75
C ILE A 17 -11.22 -44.43 16.71
N THR A 18 -10.89 -45.54 16.04
CA THR A 18 -9.83 -45.55 15.02
C THR A 18 -10.20 -44.66 13.83
N TYR A 19 -11.46 -44.73 13.37
CA TYR A 19 -12.00 -43.85 12.34
C TYR A 19 -11.94 -42.38 12.74
N TYR A 20 -12.33 -42.05 13.98
CA TYR A 20 -12.28 -40.69 14.50
C TYR A 20 -10.85 -40.13 14.56
N ILE A 21 -9.87 -40.94 14.98
CA ILE A 21 -8.45 -40.54 15.02
C ILE A 21 -7.91 -40.29 13.60
N LEU A 22 -8.24 -41.16 12.63
CA LEU A 22 -7.84 -41.01 11.23
C LEU A 22 -8.45 -39.76 10.60
N GLN A 23 -9.73 -39.49 10.84
CA GLN A 23 -10.42 -38.32 10.32
C GLN A 23 -9.82 -37.01 10.86
N LYS A 24 -9.46 -36.98 12.15
CA LYS A 24 -8.78 -35.83 12.77
C LYS A 24 -7.35 -35.63 12.24
N SER A 25 -6.66 -36.71 11.84
CA SER A 25 -5.31 -36.64 11.24
C SER A 25 -5.32 -35.94 9.87
N GLN A 26 -6.33 -36.22 9.04
CA GLN A 26 -6.46 -35.57 7.74
C GLN A 26 -6.77 -34.08 7.87
N GLN A 27 -7.63 -33.69 8.81
CA GLN A 27 -7.93 -32.29 9.10
C GLN A 27 -6.68 -31.49 9.48
N ARG A 28 -5.74 -32.10 10.21
CA ARG A 28 -4.47 -31.44 10.58
C ARG A 28 -3.59 -31.11 9.39
N LYS A 29 -3.58 -31.92 8.33
CA LYS A 29 -2.79 -31.65 7.12
C LYS A 29 -3.35 -30.46 6.36
N THR A 30 -4.67 -30.48 6.15
CA THR A 30 -5.40 -29.37 5.53
C THR A 30 -5.18 -28.06 6.29
N ILE A 31 -5.26 -28.09 7.63
CA ILE A 31 -5.00 -26.90 8.46
C ILE A 31 -3.56 -26.41 8.28
N ARG A 32 -2.55 -27.29 8.27
CA ARG A 32 -1.15 -26.90 8.06
C ARG A 32 -0.90 -26.31 6.67
N GLU A 33 -1.54 -26.87 5.65
CA GLU A 33 -1.45 -26.33 4.28
C GLU A 33 -2.07 -24.92 4.21
N TYR A 34 -3.23 -24.72 4.85
CA TYR A 34 -3.81 -23.39 4.98
C TYR A 34 -2.92 -22.44 5.78
N GLU A 35 -2.34 -22.88 6.90
CA GLU A 35 -1.40 -22.08 7.70
C GLU A 35 -0.18 -21.66 6.88
N SER A 36 0.39 -22.59 6.09
CA SER A 36 1.52 -22.33 5.20
C SER A 36 1.17 -21.35 4.08
N GLN A 37 0.02 -21.52 3.42
CA GLN A 37 -0.46 -20.59 2.39
C GLN A 37 -0.71 -19.20 2.97
N ILE A 38 -1.32 -19.11 4.15
CA ILE A 38 -1.54 -17.84 4.86
C ILE A 38 -0.21 -17.18 5.21
N GLN A 39 0.80 -17.95 5.60
CA GLN A 39 2.12 -17.42 5.91
C GLN A 39 2.83 -16.89 4.66
N ILE A 40 2.86 -17.66 3.57
CA ILE A 40 3.45 -17.25 2.29
C ILE A 40 2.75 -15.98 1.78
N LEU A 41 1.42 -15.95 1.80
CA LEU A 41 0.64 -14.79 1.37
C LEU A 41 0.93 -13.56 2.23
N LYS A 42 1.11 -13.73 3.56
CA LYS A 42 1.52 -12.64 4.46
C LYS A 42 2.92 -12.14 4.13
N GLU A 43 3.86 -13.02 3.83
CA GLU A 43 5.24 -12.66 3.46
C GLU A 43 5.28 -11.93 2.12
N GLU A 44 4.56 -12.43 1.10
CA GLU A 44 4.38 -11.76 -0.20
C GLU A 44 3.74 -10.38 -0.02
N TYR A 45 2.72 -10.26 0.81
CA TYR A 45 2.06 -8.98 1.11
C TYR A 45 3.01 -8.01 1.84
N GLN A 46 3.80 -8.50 2.80
CA GLN A 46 4.82 -7.69 3.48
C GLN A 46 5.91 -7.22 2.52
N GLN A 47 6.36 -8.08 1.60
CA GLN A 47 7.31 -7.70 0.57
C GLN A 47 6.71 -6.71 -0.41
N ALA A 48 5.48 -6.93 -0.87
CA ALA A 48 4.76 -6.00 -1.73
C ALA A 48 4.56 -4.63 -1.05
N LEU A 49 4.30 -4.60 0.27
CA LEU A 49 4.25 -3.38 1.07
C LEU A 49 5.61 -2.70 1.18
N LYS A 50 6.69 -3.45 1.38
CA LYS A 50 8.06 -2.93 1.46
C LYS A 50 8.50 -2.35 0.12
N ASP A 51 8.18 -3.04 -0.97
CA ASP A 51 8.46 -2.61 -2.34
C ASP A 51 7.59 -1.43 -2.73
N ALA A 52 6.30 -1.44 -2.39
CA ALA A 52 5.41 -0.30 -2.56
C ALA A 52 5.90 0.89 -1.73
N LYS A 53 6.34 0.70 -0.49
CA LYS A 53 6.90 1.75 0.38
C LYS A 53 8.19 2.34 -0.19
N ASN A 54 9.08 1.50 -0.72
CA ASN A 54 10.33 1.93 -1.36
C ASN A 54 10.10 2.59 -2.73
N ARG A 55 9.02 2.22 -3.44
CA ARG A 55 8.59 2.84 -4.70
C ARG A 55 7.72 4.09 -4.49
N SER A 56 7.10 4.26 -3.32
CA SER A 56 6.10 5.29 -3.00
C SER A 56 6.61 6.33 -2.00
N ILE A 57 7.81 6.87 -2.24
CA ILE A 57 8.21 8.12 -1.58
C ILE A 57 7.40 9.32 -2.15
N ASP A 58 6.81 9.19 -3.36
CA ASP A 58 6.22 10.36 -4.07
C ASP A 58 4.70 10.31 -4.40
N GLY A 59 3.84 9.47 -3.77
CA GLY A 59 2.38 9.70 -4.00
C GLY A 59 1.31 8.77 -3.41
N SER A 60 1.63 7.56 -2.95
CA SER A 60 0.60 6.50 -2.77
C SER A 60 0.25 6.15 -1.32
N ARG A 61 0.76 6.89 -0.32
CA ARG A 61 0.50 6.60 1.10
C ARG A 61 -0.92 6.95 1.55
N ALA A 62 -1.56 7.92 0.91
CA ALA A 62 -2.95 8.30 1.19
C ALA A 62 -3.95 7.27 0.63
N VAL A 63 -3.68 6.70 -0.55
CA VAL A 63 -4.62 5.82 -1.27
C VAL A 63 -4.72 4.42 -0.65
N ILE A 64 -3.60 3.87 -0.15
CA ILE A 64 -3.56 2.52 0.44
C ILE A 64 -4.11 2.51 1.87
N LYS A 65 -3.87 3.58 2.65
CA LYS A 65 -4.53 3.75 3.96
C LYS A 65 -6.03 4.01 3.81
N GLY A 66 -6.45 4.70 2.75
CA GLY A 66 -7.85 4.95 2.36
C GLY A 66 -8.72 3.70 2.35
N LYS A 67 -8.35 2.70 1.54
CA LYS A 67 -9.14 1.46 1.38
C LYS A 67 -9.22 0.59 2.64
N ILE A 68 -8.23 0.66 3.51
CA ILE A 68 -8.15 -0.17 4.72
C ILE A 68 -8.98 0.45 5.84
N ALA A 69 -8.91 1.77 6.00
CA ALA A 69 -9.71 2.47 7.01
C ALA A 69 -11.21 2.42 6.68
N GLU A 70 -11.59 2.64 5.41
CA GLU A 70 -12.97 2.55 4.90
C GLU A 70 -13.68 1.23 5.27
N GLN A 71 -12.94 0.12 5.34
CA GLN A 71 -13.50 -1.20 5.65
C GLN A 71 -13.36 -1.60 7.13
N LEU A 72 -12.52 -0.90 7.91
CA LEU A 72 -12.20 -1.29 9.28
C LEU A 72 -12.88 -0.43 10.36
N ALA A 73 -13.24 0.83 10.08
CA ALA A 73 -13.93 1.70 11.05
C ALA A 73 -15.15 1.03 11.72
N PRO A 74 -16.05 0.36 10.96
CA PRO A 74 -17.27 -0.25 11.52
C PRO A 74 -17.01 -1.47 12.40
N VAL A 75 -15.83 -2.09 12.31
CA VAL A 75 -15.49 -3.35 12.98
C VAL A 75 -14.66 -3.11 14.25
N LEU A 76 -14.29 -1.86 14.53
CA LEU A 76 -13.51 -1.50 15.72
C LEU A 76 -14.41 -1.54 16.97
N PRO A 77 -14.01 -2.25 18.03
CA PRO A 77 -14.75 -2.25 19.28
C PRO A 77 -14.87 -0.81 19.82
N ASN A 78 -16.08 -0.41 20.21
CA ASN A 78 -16.44 0.93 20.74
C ASN A 78 -16.54 2.08 19.72
N PHE A 79 -16.72 1.82 18.42
CA PHE A 79 -17.09 2.89 17.49
C PHE A 79 -18.52 3.38 17.78
N LYS A 80 -18.64 4.61 18.31
CA LYS A 80 -19.90 5.17 18.84
C LYS A 80 -20.83 5.77 17.79
N TYR A 81 -20.36 5.91 16.56
CA TYR A 81 -21.04 6.67 15.51
C TYR A 81 -21.54 5.77 14.39
N LEU A 82 -22.53 6.25 13.64
CA LEU A 82 -23.03 5.53 12.48
C LEU A 82 -21.97 5.54 11.36
N PRO A 83 -21.63 4.39 10.77
CA PRO A 83 -20.64 4.33 9.69
C PRO A 83 -20.96 5.22 8.48
N SER A 84 -22.24 5.42 8.15
CA SER A 84 -22.67 6.29 7.04
C SER A 84 -22.40 7.77 7.27
N ASP A 85 -22.25 8.19 8.52
CA ASP A 85 -21.94 9.57 8.93
C ASP A 85 -20.43 9.82 9.05
N ALA A 86 -19.59 8.78 8.99
CA ALA A 86 -18.14 8.90 9.06
C ALA A 86 -17.51 9.04 7.66
N ARG A 87 -16.55 9.95 7.51
CA ARG A 87 -15.73 10.13 6.29
C ARG A 87 -14.26 9.97 6.66
N PHE A 88 -13.58 9.06 5.98
CA PHE A 88 -12.14 8.88 6.15
C PHE A 88 -11.36 10.00 5.43
N ILE A 89 -10.36 10.56 6.10
CA ILE A 89 -9.44 11.59 5.58
C ILE A 89 -8.00 11.06 5.58
N GLY A 90 -7.56 10.43 6.68
CA GLY A 90 -6.24 9.84 6.83
C GLY A 90 -5.18 10.77 7.44
N ASP A 91 -4.26 11.31 6.64
CA ASP A 91 -3.27 12.27 7.15
C ASP A 91 -3.85 13.68 6.99
N PRO A 92 -3.90 14.52 8.05
CA PRO A 92 -3.27 14.35 9.36
C PRO A 92 -4.13 13.73 10.49
N VAL A 93 -5.41 13.48 10.23
CA VAL A 93 -6.40 12.90 11.16
C VAL A 93 -7.23 11.86 10.41
N ASP A 94 -7.58 10.75 11.07
CA ASP A 94 -8.14 9.60 10.37
C ASP A 94 -9.56 9.85 9.83
N TYR A 95 -10.48 10.42 10.60
CA TYR A 95 -11.89 10.60 10.20
C TYR A 95 -12.45 11.98 10.54
N ILE A 96 -13.47 12.37 9.79
CA ILE A 96 -14.45 13.39 10.15
C ILE A 96 -15.82 12.71 10.22
N VAL A 97 -16.52 12.84 11.34
CA VAL A 97 -17.85 12.27 11.55
C VAL A 97 -18.87 13.40 11.59
N PHE A 98 -19.92 13.28 10.80
CA PHE A 98 -21.06 14.20 10.76
C PHE A 98 -22.23 13.56 11.52
N ASN A 99 -22.11 13.48 12.84
CA ASN A 99 -23.06 12.77 13.69
C ASN A 99 -24.46 13.40 13.58
N GLY A 100 -25.45 12.62 13.13
CA GLY A 100 -26.83 13.08 12.90
C GLY A 100 -27.11 13.52 11.45
N TYR A 101 -26.14 13.43 10.55
CA TYR A 101 -26.33 13.79 9.13
C TYR A 101 -27.31 12.87 8.41
N THR A 102 -27.22 11.55 8.64
CA THR A 102 -28.16 10.59 8.05
C THR A 102 -29.60 10.91 8.47
N ASP A 103 -29.83 11.22 9.74
CA ASP A 103 -31.17 11.57 10.25
C ASP A 103 -31.69 12.90 9.69
N LEU A 104 -30.80 13.88 9.51
CA LEU A 104 -31.16 15.16 8.89
C LEU A 104 -31.61 14.97 7.43
N LYS A 105 -30.91 14.12 6.69
CA LYS A 105 -31.17 13.87 5.27
C LYS A 105 -32.46 13.08 5.05
N ASP A 106 -32.71 12.06 5.86
CA ASP A 106 -33.76 11.06 5.56
C ASP A 106 -35.05 11.30 6.36
N ASN A 107 -34.99 11.91 7.56
CA ASN A 107 -36.14 12.03 8.47
C ASN A 107 -36.55 13.49 8.79
N GLY A 108 -36.00 14.48 8.07
CA GLY A 108 -36.26 15.90 8.37
C GLY A 108 -35.77 16.30 9.77
N GLY A 109 -34.69 15.65 10.23
CA GLY A 109 -34.12 15.86 11.56
C GLY A 109 -33.75 17.32 11.83
N VAL A 110 -33.68 17.68 13.12
CA VAL A 110 -33.38 19.05 13.54
C VAL A 110 -31.89 19.35 13.33
N GLU A 111 -31.59 20.43 12.60
CA GLU A 111 -30.22 20.89 12.32
C GLU A 111 -29.35 21.05 13.58
N SER A 112 -29.97 21.40 14.72
CA SER A 112 -29.28 21.58 16.00
C SER A 112 -28.61 20.31 16.53
N ASN A 113 -28.95 19.14 16.01
CA ASN A 113 -28.40 17.86 16.45
C ASN A 113 -27.16 17.45 15.63
N LEU A 114 -26.82 18.19 14.56
CA LEU A 114 -25.66 17.88 13.74
C LEU A 114 -24.37 18.30 14.46
N GLU A 115 -23.51 17.32 14.74
CA GLU A 115 -22.19 17.55 15.32
C GLU A 115 -21.09 17.08 14.36
N VAL A 116 -20.09 17.94 14.12
CA VAL A 116 -18.90 17.59 13.33
C VAL A 116 -17.75 17.23 14.25
N ILE A 117 -17.30 15.99 14.16
CA ILE A 117 -16.31 15.40 15.08
C ILE A 117 -15.08 15.01 14.27
N ILE A 118 -13.92 15.53 14.66
CA ILE A 118 -12.63 15.13 14.09
C ILE A 118 -12.08 13.99 14.96
N LEU A 119 -11.88 12.82 14.36
CA LEU A 119 -11.55 11.58 15.05
C LEU A 119 -10.22 11.01 14.56
N ASP A 120 -9.35 10.65 15.50
CA ASP A 120 -8.10 9.94 15.25
C ASP A 120 -8.13 8.59 15.97
N ILE A 121 -7.83 7.49 15.26
CA ILE A 121 -7.93 6.14 15.80
C ILE A 121 -6.55 5.69 16.26
N LYS A 122 -6.39 5.53 17.58
CA LYS A 122 -5.20 4.93 18.19
C LYS A 122 -5.52 3.54 18.73
N THR A 123 -4.64 2.58 18.48
CA THR A 123 -4.72 1.23 19.05
C THR A 123 -3.71 1.07 20.19
N GLY A 124 -4.11 0.45 21.30
CA GLY A 124 -3.23 0.18 22.44
C GLY A 124 -2.73 1.46 23.12
N ASN A 125 -1.45 1.52 23.46
CA ASN A 125 -0.82 2.66 24.16
C ASN A 125 -0.35 3.79 23.24
N ALA A 126 -0.85 3.85 22.00
CA ALA A 126 -0.43 4.85 21.04
C ALA A 126 -0.97 6.25 21.43
N SER A 127 -0.07 7.22 21.54
CA SER A 127 -0.41 8.62 21.83
C SER A 127 -0.54 9.44 20.53
N LEU A 128 -1.21 10.59 20.64
CA LEU A 128 -1.28 11.57 19.54
C LEU A 128 0.12 12.10 19.23
N SER A 129 0.44 12.21 17.93
CA SER A 129 1.65 12.89 17.48
C SER A 129 1.62 14.38 17.82
N GLN A 130 2.77 15.06 17.84
CA GLN A 130 2.85 16.51 18.07
C GLN A 130 1.93 17.31 17.13
N PHE A 131 1.82 16.89 15.87
CA PHE A 131 0.95 17.52 14.88
C PHE A 131 -0.54 17.32 15.19
N GLN A 132 -0.92 16.08 15.54
CA GLN A 132 -2.30 15.76 15.94
C GLN A 132 -2.70 16.47 17.24
N GLN A 133 -1.78 16.61 18.20
CA GLN A 133 -2.00 17.41 19.41
C GLN A 133 -2.22 18.90 19.08
N ALA A 134 -1.47 19.45 18.12
CA ALA A 134 -1.66 20.84 17.68
C ALA A 134 -3.04 21.05 17.04
N ILE A 135 -3.50 20.09 16.24
CA ILE A 135 -4.87 20.08 15.67
C ILE A 135 -5.91 20.03 16.78
N ALA A 136 -5.79 19.09 17.72
CA ALA A 136 -6.72 18.98 18.86
C ALA A 136 -6.79 20.28 19.67
N LYS A 137 -5.66 20.93 19.94
CA LYS A 137 -5.62 22.25 20.60
C LYS A 137 -6.30 23.34 19.78
N ALA A 138 -6.15 23.33 18.46
CA ALA A 138 -6.83 24.30 17.59
C ALA A 138 -8.35 24.12 17.64
N ILE A 139 -8.83 22.89 17.59
CA ILE A 139 -10.26 22.54 17.68
C ILE A 139 -10.83 22.97 19.03
N ASN A 140 -10.18 22.58 20.13
CA ASN A 140 -10.63 22.93 21.49
C ASN A 140 -10.62 24.44 21.75
N ALA A 141 -9.79 25.19 21.04
CA ALA A 141 -9.76 26.65 21.09
C ALA A 141 -10.79 27.31 20.13
N GLY A 142 -11.67 26.53 19.49
CA GLY A 142 -12.68 27.04 18.56
C GLY A 142 -12.13 27.53 17.22
N ARG A 143 -10.87 27.19 16.86
CA ARG A 143 -10.24 27.61 15.58
C ARG A 143 -10.67 26.70 14.43
N VAL A 144 -11.98 26.56 14.25
CA VAL A 144 -12.62 25.78 13.17
C VAL A 144 -13.58 26.70 12.44
N ARG A 145 -13.54 26.71 11.10
CA ARG A 145 -14.45 27.51 10.27
C ARG A 145 -14.95 26.70 9.07
N PHE A 146 -16.16 27.01 8.63
CA PHE A 146 -16.73 26.49 7.39
C PHE A 146 -16.59 27.56 6.29
N GLU A 147 -15.92 27.23 5.19
CA GLU A 147 -15.63 28.16 4.09
C GLU A 147 -16.07 27.57 2.75
N VAL A 148 -16.74 28.38 1.93
CA VAL A 148 -17.23 27.96 0.60
C VAL A 148 -16.44 28.67 -0.47
N VAL A 149 -15.55 27.94 -1.14
CA VAL A 149 -14.80 28.44 -2.30
C VAL A 149 -15.47 27.93 -3.58
N ARG A 150 -15.78 28.86 -4.50
CA ARG A 150 -16.32 28.54 -5.82
C ARG A 150 -15.26 28.87 -6.87
N PRO A 151 -14.32 27.95 -7.17
CA PRO A 151 -13.31 28.21 -8.19
C PRO A 151 -13.98 28.39 -9.54
N GLU A 152 -13.60 29.44 -10.28
CA GLU A 152 -14.12 29.70 -11.61
C GLU A 152 -13.74 28.56 -12.57
N ILE A 153 -14.64 28.20 -13.49
CA ILE A 153 -14.48 27.10 -14.46
C ILE A 153 -13.19 27.23 -15.29
N SER A 154 -12.64 28.45 -15.41
CA SER A 154 -11.39 28.78 -16.09
C SER A 154 -10.17 28.04 -15.51
N GLU A 155 -10.11 27.84 -14.18
CA GLU A 155 -8.98 27.15 -13.54
C GLU A 155 -8.96 25.66 -13.87
N GLN A 156 -10.13 25.01 -13.89
CA GLN A 156 -10.23 23.59 -14.24
C GLN A 156 -9.83 23.33 -15.70
N GLN A 157 -10.14 24.25 -16.61
CA GLN A 157 -9.71 24.16 -18.00
C GLN A 157 -8.19 24.34 -18.13
N ASN A 158 -7.60 25.25 -17.36
CA ASN A 158 -6.15 25.45 -17.33
C ASN A 158 -5.41 24.24 -16.72
N LEU A 159 -5.93 23.64 -15.65
CA LEU A 159 -5.38 22.40 -15.10
C LEU A 159 -5.50 21.23 -16.09
N LYS A 160 -6.60 21.12 -16.84
CA LYS A 160 -6.74 20.09 -17.88
C LYS A 160 -5.76 20.30 -19.03
N LYS A 161 -5.60 21.53 -19.51
CA LYS A 161 -4.61 21.87 -20.56
C LYS A 161 -3.19 21.57 -20.10
N HIS A 162 -2.83 21.95 -18.86
CA HIS A 162 -1.51 21.68 -18.31
C HIS A 162 -1.24 20.17 -18.13
N ASN A 163 -2.23 19.42 -17.66
CA ASN A 163 -2.09 17.96 -17.55
C ASN A 163 -2.02 17.29 -18.93
N GLN A 164 -2.75 17.78 -19.93
CA GLN A 164 -2.66 17.29 -21.32
C GLN A 164 -1.29 17.59 -21.93
N SER A 165 -0.73 18.79 -21.73
CA SER A 165 0.61 19.12 -22.22
C SER A 165 1.68 18.25 -21.56
N LEU A 166 1.58 18.03 -20.23
CA LEU A 166 2.48 17.12 -19.52
C LEU A 166 2.38 15.68 -20.03
N GLN A 167 1.16 15.17 -20.30
CA GLN A 167 0.97 13.84 -20.87
C GLN A 167 1.54 13.74 -22.28
N GLN A 168 1.41 14.79 -23.09
CA GLN A 168 1.96 14.85 -24.44
C GLN A 168 3.50 14.84 -24.42
N ASP A 169 4.12 15.62 -23.54
CA ASP A 169 5.57 15.65 -23.35
C ASP A 169 6.12 14.31 -22.84
N LEU A 170 5.43 13.69 -21.87
CA LEU A 170 5.78 12.36 -21.35
C LEU A 170 5.67 11.28 -22.43
N SER A 171 4.65 11.37 -23.28
CA SER A 171 4.43 10.47 -24.42
C SER A 171 5.57 10.61 -25.44
N GLN A 172 5.87 11.83 -25.89
CA GLN A 172 6.97 12.10 -26.82
C GLN A 172 8.33 11.61 -26.28
N LYS A 173 8.62 11.87 -25.00
CA LYS A 173 9.82 11.38 -24.33
C LYS A 173 9.87 9.85 -24.28
N THR A 174 8.73 9.20 -24.07
CA THR A 174 8.63 7.73 -24.06
C THR A 174 8.88 7.14 -25.45
N TYR A 175 8.32 7.74 -26.52
CA TYR A 175 8.60 7.35 -27.90
C TYR A 175 10.08 7.50 -28.24
N SER A 176 10.70 8.63 -27.85
CA SER A 176 12.14 8.84 -28.04
C SER A 176 13.00 7.83 -27.25
N ILE A 177 12.62 7.47 -26.02
CA ILE A 177 13.32 6.43 -25.26
C ILE A 177 13.19 5.05 -25.93
N LYS A 178 12.00 4.72 -26.48
CA LYS A 178 11.79 3.48 -27.23
C LYS A 178 12.72 3.40 -28.45
N GLU A 179 12.92 4.50 -29.17
CA GLU A 179 13.85 4.55 -30.31
C GLU A 179 15.30 4.37 -29.87
N ILE A 180 15.72 5.02 -28.79
CA ILE A 180 17.06 4.86 -28.23
C ILE A 180 17.32 3.40 -27.79
N ARG A 181 16.29 2.71 -27.28
CA ARG A 181 16.37 1.30 -26.89
C ARG A 181 16.48 0.33 -28.07
N LYS A 182 16.17 0.75 -29.30
CA LYS A 182 16.44 -0.06 -30.51
C LYS A 182 17.95 -0.23 -30.72
N THR A 183 18.74 0.80 -30.45
CA THR A 183 20.20 0.77 -30.57
C THR A 183 20.89 0.30 -29.28
N TYR A 184 20.36 0.66 -28.11
CA TYR A 184 20.93 0.32 -26.81
C TYR A 184 19.86 -0.28 -25.90
N SER A 185 19.69 -1.61 -25.94
CA SER A 185 18.58 -2.32 -25.29
C SER A 185 18.45 -2.08 -23.77
N ARG A 186 19.56 -1.73 -23.09
CA ARG A 186 19.60 -1.42 -21.66
C ARG A 186 19.65 0.08 -21.36
N ALA A 187 19.48 0.95 -22.35
CA ALA A 187 19.47 2.39 -22.15
C ALA A 187 18.36 2.86 -21.18
N TYR A 188 18.75 3.73 -20.25
CA TYR A 188 17.92 4.28 -19.18
C TYR A 188 17.28 3.26 -18.24
N LYS A 189 17.68 1.98 -18.28
CA LYS A 189 17.32 1.03 -17.23
C LYS A 189 18.05 1.40 -15.92
N PRO A 190 17.47 1.13 -14.74
CA PRO A 190 18.19 1.23 -13.48
C PRO A 190 19.48 0.39 -13.53
N TRP A 191 20.52 0.82 -12.82
CA TRP A 191 21.76 0.05 -12.65
C TRP A 191 21.59 -0.90 -11.46
N SER A 192 21.96 -2.18 -11.62
CA SER A 192 22.07 -3.10 -10.48
C SER A 192 23.44 -2.99 -9.79
N ASN A 193 23.54 -3.51 -8.56
CA ASN A 193 24.79 -3.54 -7.82
C ASN A 193 25.86 -4.40 -8.54
N ASP A 194 25.44 -5.50 -9.17
CA ASP A 194 26.35 -6.36 -9.93
C ASP A 194 26.86 -5.66 -11.20
N GLU A 195 26.00 -4.91 -11.89
CA GLU A 195 26.41 -4.10 -13.04
C GLU A 195 27.42 -3.02 -12.64
N ASP A 196 27.25 -2.40 -11.47
CA ASP A 196 28.21 -1.43 -10.95
C ASP A 196 29.56 -2.06 -10.66
N GLU A 197 29.58 -3.23 -10.03
CA GLU A 197 30.83 -3.92 -9.69
C GLU A 197 31.56 -4.37 -10.96
N GLN A 198 30.83 -4.95 -11.92
CA GLN A 198 31.38 -5.28 -13.24
C GLN A 198 31.91 -4.02 -13.95
N LEU A 199 31.17 -2.91 -13.93
CA LEU A 199 31.61 -1.67 -14.55
C LEU A 199 32.89 -1.13 -13.90
N ARG A 200 33.00 -1.20 -12.57
CA ARG A 200 34.23 -0.82 -11.83
C ARG A 200 35.42 -1.66 -12.24
N GLN A 201 35.26 -2.98 -12.28
CA GLN A 201 36.34 -3.92 -12.63
C GLN A 201 36.81 -3.71 -14.06
N ARG A 202 35.89 -3.65 -15.02
CA ARG A 202 36.21 -3.48 -16.45
C ARG A 202 36.86 -2.12 -16.73
N TYR A 203 36.41 -1.06 -16.05
CA TYR A 203 37.05 0.25 -16.17
C TYR A 203 38.49 0.26 -15.60
N ARG A 204 38.71 -0.39 -14.44
CA ARG A 204 40.06 -0.54 -13.85
C ARG A 204 41.00 -1.36 -14.72
N GLN A 205 40.48 -2.29 -15.51
CA GLN A 205 41.24 -3.03 -16.53
C GLN A 205 41.60 -2.19 -17.77
N GLY A 206 41.23 -0.90 -17.81
CA GLY A 206 41.57 0.01 -18.90
C GLY A 206 40.64 -0.08 -20.11
N VAL A 207 39.49 -0.74 -20.00
CA VAL A 207 38.52 -0.83 -21.09
C VAL A 207 37.95 0.56 -21.39
N LYS A 208 38.03 0.99 -22.66
CA LYS A 208 37.54 2.30 -23.10
C LYS A 208 36.02 2.40 -22.98
N ILE A 209 35.53 3.60 -22.67
CA ILE A 209 34.10 3.92 -22.46
C ILE A 209 33.19 3.46 -23.62
N ASN A 210 33.66 3.54 -24.87
CA ASN A 210 32.88 3.09 -26.03
C ASN A 210 32.69 1.57 -26.05
N ASN A 211 33.69 0.80 -25.62
CA ASN A 211 33.60 -0.65 -25.54
C ASN A 211 32.70 -1.07 -24.36
N LEU A 212 32.80 -0.36 -23.22
CA LEU A 212 31.87 -0.51 -22.09
C LEU A 212 30.43 -0.20 -22.49
N ALA A 213 30.20 0.78 -23.36
CA ALA A 213 28.86 1.11 -23.86
C ALA A 213 28.23 -0.05 -24.65
N VAL A 214 29.03 -0.75 -25.47
CA VAL A 214 28.59 -1.95 -26.20
C VAL A 214 28.36 -3.11 -25.24
N GLU A 215 29.30 -3.40 -24.34
CA GLU A 215 29.21 -4.51 -23.37
C GLU A 215 27.98 -4.39 -22.46
N PHE A 216 27.74 -3.21 -21.90
CA PHE A 216 26.60 -2.95 -21.03
C PHE A 216 25.32 -2.59 -21.81
N GLN A 217 25.37 -2.58 -23.15
CA GLN A 217 24.25 -2.25 -24.03
C GLN A 217 23.58 -0.91 -23.66
N ARG A 218 24.39 0.08 -23.27
CA ARG A 218 23.98 1.39 -22.75
C ARG A 218 24.71 2.49 -23.51
N LYS A 219 24.11 3.68 -23.58
CA LYS A 219 24.74 4.85 -24.22
C LYS A 219 26.08 5.21 -23.55
N PRO A 220 27.11 5.67 -24.31
CA PRO A 220 28.39 6.13 -23.74
C PRO A 220 28.23 7.22 -22.68
N GLY A 221 27.29 8.16 -22.85
CA GLY A 221 26.98 9.17 -21.83
C GLY A 221 26.43 8.59 -20.53
N GLY A 222 25.67 7.49 -20.61
CA GLY A 222 25.18 6.75 -19.44
C GLY A 222 26.29 6.05 -18.68
N ILE A 223 27.26 5.47 -19.40
CA ILE A 223 28.48 4.89 -18.82
C ILE A 223 29.27 5.98 -18.07
N ARG A 224 29.52 7.14 -18.72
CA ARG A 224 30.23 8.27 -18.09
C ARG A 224 29.53 8.77 -16.83
N SER A 225 28.22 9.01 -16.91
CA SER A 225 27.43 9.46 -15.75
C SER A 225 27.52 8.45 -14.59
N ARG A 226 27.48 7.15 -14.90
CA ARG A 226 27.61 6.12 -13.86
C ARG A 226 29.02 6.06 -13.26
N LEU A 227 30.07 6.06 -14.07
CA LEU A 227 31.46 6.10 -13.60
C LEU A 227 31.72 7.32 -12.71
N LYS A 228 31.15 8.48 -13.04
CA LYS A 228 31.22 9.69 -12.20
C LYS A 228 30.52 9.48 -10.85
N LYS A 229 29.33 8.90 -10.84
CA LYS A 229 28.62 8.54 -9.59
C LYS A 229 29.37 7.50 -8.75
N LEU A 230 30.14 6.62 -9.37
CA LEU A 230 30.97 5.61 -8.69
C LEU A 230 32.35 6.17 -8.24
N GLY A 231 32.65 7.44 -8.53
CA GLY A 231 33.89 8.11 -8.14
C GLY A 231 35.12 7.72 -8.96
N LEU A 232 34.95 7.09 -10.12
CA LEU A 232 36.04 6.60 -10.97
C LEU A 232 36.54 7.64 -11.98
N ILE A 233 35.72 8.64 -12.29
CA ILE A 233 36.06 9.78 -13.14
C ILE A 233 35.46 11.06 -12.54
N LYS A 234 36.06 12.22 -12.86
CA LYS A 234 35.56 13.54 -12.44
C LYS A 234 34.44 14.06 -13.34
#